data_AF-A0A939SYD3-F1
#
_entry.id   AF-A0A939SYD3-F1
#
_cell.length_a   1.000
_cell.length_b   1.000
_cell.length_c   1.000
_cell.angle_alpha   90.00
_cell.angle_beta   90.00
_cell.angle_gamma   90.00
#
_symmetry.space_group_name_H-M   'P 1'
#
loop_
_entity.id
_entity.type
_entity.pdbx_description
1 polymer ?
#
loop_
_entity_poly.entity_id
_entity_poly.type
_entity_poly.pdbx_seq_one_letter_code
_entity_poly.pdbx_strand_id
1 'polypeptide(L)' 'MSDLMLLSEAQMRRIKPYFPWSHSIPRVDDRRIISGIVFVIRNGLRWRDAPKEYGPHKTIYNRFIRWSRLGVFSRILD' A
#
# COMPACT_ATOMS: atom_id res chain seq x y z
N MET A 1 -7.57 2.13 20.23
CA MET A 1 -6.51 1.50 19.41
C MET A 1 -7.20 0.89 18.22
N SER A 2 -6.96 1.42 17.01
CA SER A 2 -7.53 0.87 15.79
C SER A 2 -6.83 -0.44 15.46
N ASP A 3 -7.57 -1.55 15.35
CA ASP A 3 -6.99 -2.81 14.87
C ASP A 3 -6.67 -2.65 13.38
N LEU A 4 -5.39 -2.44 13.07
CA LEU A 4 -4.95 -2.23 11.70
C LEU A 4 -4.91 -3.56 10.97
N MET A 5 -5.61 -3.62 9.84
CA MET A 5 -5.53 -4.72 8.89
C MET A 5 -4.18 -4.66 8.16
N LEU A 6 -3.09 -5.00 8.85
CA LEU A 6 -1.77 -5.10 8.27
C LEU A 6 -1.63 -6.41 7.49
N LEU A 7 -1.04 -6.36 6.31
CA LEU A 7 -0.57 -7.56 5.62
C LEU A 7 0.40 -8.32 6.52
N SER A 8 0.34 -9.65 6.51
CA SER A 8 1.31 -10.49 7.20
C SER A 8 2.70 -10.41 6.55
N GLU A 9 3.75 -10.81 7.27
CA GLU A 9 5.10 -10.93 6.72
C GLU A 9 5.17 -11.93 5.56
N ALA A 10 4.36 -12.98 5.59
CA ALA A 10 4.26 -13.94 4.48
C ALA A 10 3.67 -13.30 3.22
N GLN A 11 2.57 -12.55 3.35
CA GLN A 11 1.98 -11.78 2.25
C GLN A 11 2.98 -10.74 1.72
N MET A 12 3.66 -10.02 2.61
CA MET A 12 4.67 -9.05 2.22
C MET A 12 5.82 -9.68 1.44
N ARG A 13 6.37 -10.82 1.89
CA ARG A 13 7.42 -11.53 1.15
C ARG A 13 6.97 -11.92 -0.26
N ARG A 14 5.71 -12.31 -0.45
CA ARG A 14 5.16 -12.69 -1.76
C ARG A 14 5.06 -11.50 -2.72
N ILE A 15 4.69 -10.32 -2.23
CA ILE A 15 4.46 -9.15 -3.11
C ILE A 15 5.67 -8.22 -3.28
N LYS A 16 6.61 -8.24 -2.31
CA LYS A 16 7.79 -7.36 -2.30
C LYS A 16 8.63 -7.40 -3.58
N PRO A 17 8.84 -8.55 -4.26
CA PRO A 17 9.60 -8.61 -5.50
C PRO A 17 9.03 -7.76 -6.65
N TYR A 18 7.72 -7.47 -6.64
CA TYR A 18 7.07 -6.67 -7.67
C TYR A 18 7.16 -5.17 -7.43
N PHE A 19 7.61 -4.75 -6.25
CA PHE A 19 7.70 -3.34 -5.93
C PHE A 19 8.82 -2.70 -6.76
N PRO A 20 8.60 -1.49 -7.32
CA PRO A 20 9.62 -0.80 -8.10
C PRO A 20 10.83 -0.50 -7.21
N TRP A 21 11.97 -0.12 -7.80
CA TRP A 21 13.13 0.35 -7.04
C TRP A 21 12.90 1.76 -6.48
N SER A 22 13.29 2.03 -5.22
CA SER A 22 13.28 3.39 -4.66
C SER A 22 14.55 4.11 -5.09
N HIS A 23 14.40 5.20 -5.86
CA HIS A 23 15.51 6.09 -6.14
C HIS A 23 15.67 7.01 -4.92
N SER A 24 16.76 6.80 -4.17
CA SER A 24 17.39 7.79 -3.28
C SER A 24 16.76 8.10 -1.91
N ILE A 25 15.51 7.73 -1.61
CA ILE A 25 14.88 7.95 -0.30
C ILE A 25 14.35 6.62 0.28
N PRO A 26 14.71 6.26 1.53
CA PRO A 26 14.12 5.12 2.23
C PRO A 26 12.60 5.25 2.24
N ARG A 27 11.90 4.23 1.76
CA ARG A 27 10.44 4.27 1.71
C ARG A 27 9.88 4.27 3.13
N VAL A 28 8.94 5.17 3.39
CA VAL A 28 7.97 5.02 4.48
C VAL A 28 7.41 3.60 4.41
N ASP A 29 7.32 2.95 5.57
CA ASP A 29 6.88 1.57 5.79
C ASP A 29 5.92 1.06 4.69
N ASP A 30 6.47 0.37 3.69
CA ASP A 30 5.72 -0.12 2.53
C ASP A 30 4.59 -1.07 2.96
N ARG A 31 4.77 -1.79 4.08
CA ARG A 31 3.77 -2.69 4.66
C ARG A 31 2.56 -1.89 5.15
N ARG A 32 2.76 -0.75 5.82
CA ARG A 32 1.65 0.13 6.23
C ARG A 32 0.93 0.75 5.04
N ILE A 33 1.67 1.28 4.07
CA ILE A 33 1.05 1.93 2.91
C ILE A 33 0.22 0.94 2.09
N ILE A 34 0.76 -0.23 1.78
CA ILE A 34 0.02 -1.23 1.01
C ILE A 34 -1.19 -1.77 1.78
N SER A 35 -1.06 -1.92 3.09
CA SER A 35 -2.18 -2.32 3.96
C SER A 35 -3.28 -1.26 3.97
N GLY A 36 -2.91 0.03 4.01
CA GLY A 36 -3.85 1.14 3.89
C GLY A 36 -4.55 1.18 2.53
N ILE A 37 -3.84 0.88 1.44
CA ILE A 37 -4.44 0.74 0.11
C ILE A 37 -5.48 -0.37 0.09
N VAL A 38 -5.12 -1.56 0.59
CA VAL A 38 -6.02 -2.72 0.66
C VAL A 38 -7.23 -2.40 1.53
N PHE A 39 -7.05 -1.75 2.67
CA PHE A 39 -8.14 -1.35 3.56
C PHE A 39 -9.13 -0.41 2.87
N VAL A 40 -8.66 0.62 2.17
CA VAL A 40 -9.53 1.56 1.46
C VAL A 40 -10.32 0.86 0.36
N ILE A 41 -9.66 0.03 -0.45
CA ILE A 41 -10.30 -0.70 -1.56
C ILE A 41 -11.32 -1.72 -1.03
N ARG A 42 -10.94 -2.53 -0.03
CA ARG A 42 -11.80 -3.56 0.56
C ARG A 42 -13.10 -3.00 1.13
N ASN A 43 -13.05 -1.79 1.71
CA ASN A 43 -14.19 -1.15 2.36
C ASN A 43 -14.89 -0.10 1.47
N GLY A 44 -14.41 0.14 0.23
CA GLY A 44 -14.99 1.13 -0.67
C GLY A 44 -14.91 2.58 -0.17
N LEU A 45 -13.88 2.91 0.62
CA LEU A 45 -13.75 4.21 1.27
C LEU A 45 -13.14 5.27 0.34
N ARG A 46 -13.32 6.55 0.67
CA ARG A 46 -12.50 7.60 0.08
C ARG A 46 -11.10 7.53 0.68
N TRP A 47 -10.07 7.83 -0.12
CA TRP A 47 -8.68 7.84 0.36
C TRP A 47 -8.48 8.72 1.60
N ARG A 48 -9.19 9.86 1.69
CA ARG A 48 -9.15 10.79 2.84
C ARG A 48 -9.64 10.18 4.15
N ASP A 49 -10.45 9.13 4.07
CA ASP A 49 -11.06 8.46 5.23
C ASP A 49 -10.22 7.27 5.70
N ALA A 50 -9.06 7.01 5.07
CA ALA A 50 -8.11 6.02 5.54
C ALA A 50 -7.60 6.38 6.95
N PRO A 51 -7.55 5.42 7.90
CA PRO A 51 -6.96 5.65 9.21
C PRO A 51 -5.54 6.20 9.11
N LYS A 52 -5.24 7.23 9.93
CA LYS A 52 -3.97 7.96 9.89
C LYS A 52 -2.77 7.06 10.24
N GLU A 53 -3.02 5.97 10.94
CA GLU A 53 -2.04 4.98 11.35
C GLU A 53 -1.44 4.20 10.16
N TYR A 54 -2.15 4.11 9.02
CA TYR A 54 -1.56 3.61 7.77
C TYR A 54 -0.61 4.62 7.11
N GLY A 55 -0.70 5.90 7.50
CA GLY A 55 0.06 7.01 6.97
C GLY A 55 -0.82 8.10 6.34
N PRO A 56 -0.22 9.19 5.84
CA PRO A 56 -0.97 10.28 5.23
C PRO A 56 -1.77 9.79 4.01
N HIS A 57 -3.07 10.12 3.94
CA HIS A 57 -3.95 9.70 2.84
C HIS A 57 -3.40 10.05 1.45
N LYS A 58 -2.73 11.21 1.31
CA LYS A 58 -2.09 11.61 0.04
C LYS A 58 -0.99 10.63 -0.37
N THR A 59 -0.20 10.13 0.60
CA THR A 59 0.86 9.15 0.34
C THR A 59 0.27 7.81 -0.11
N ILE A 60 -0.80 7.35 0.55
CA ILE A 60 -1.53 6.13 0.18
C ILE A 60 -2.04 6.25 -1.27
N TYR A 61 -2.77 7.33 -1.58
CA TYR A 61 -3.29 7.59 -2.92
C TYR A 61 -2.19 7.70 -3.98
N ASN A 62 -1.17 8.52 -3.76
CA ASN A 62 -0.08 8.71 -4.71
C ASN A 62 0.67 7.39 -4.97
N ARG A 63 0.82 6.55 -3.94
CA ARG A 63 1.44 5.24 -4.09
C ARG A 63 0.56 4.30 -4.92
N PHE A 64 -0.74 4.24 -4.63
CA PHE A 64 -1.69 3.46 -5.42
C PHE A 64 -1.64 3.84 -6.90
N ILE A 65 -1.73 5.13 -7.23
CA ILE A 65 -1.67 5.59 -8.63
C ILE A 65 -0.34 5.24 -9.29
N ARG A 66 0.79 5.49 -8.62
CA ARG A 66 2.12 5.20 -9.17
C ARG A 66 2.30 3.71 -9.44
N TRP A 67 1.92 2.85 -8.50
CA TRP A 67 2.06 1.40 -8.64
C TRP A 67 1.09 0.81 -9.66
N SER A 68 -0.13 1.35 -9.75
CA SER A 68 -1.08 0.98 -10.81
C SER A 68 -0.54 1.31 -12.20
N ARG A 69 0.01 2.51 -12.40
CA ARG A 69 0.62 2.92 -13.68
C ARG A 69 1.85 2.09 -14.07
N LEU A 70 2.57 1.57 -13.08
CA LEU A 70 3.73 0.69 -13.30
C LEU A 70 3.34 -0.79 -13.46
N GLY A 71 2.04 -1.13 -13.42
CA GLY A 71 1.55 -2.50 -13.54
C GLY A 71 1.89 -3.40 -12.35
N VAL A 72 2.24 -2.82 -11.19
CA VAL A 72 2.63 -3.59 -9.99
C VAL A 72 1.49 -4.49 -9.53
N PHE A 73 0.27 -3.95 -9.47
CA PHE A 73 -0.90 -4.73 -9.04
C PHE A 73 -1.25 -5.84 -10.03
N SER A 74 -1.14 -5.57 -11.33
CA SER A 74 -1.35 -6.58 -12.36
C SER A 74 -0.40 -7.76 -12.18
N ARG A 75 0.91 -7.50 -11.96
CA ARG A 75 1.91 -8.57 -11.72
C ARG A 75 1.72 -9.33 -10.40
N ILE A 76 1.07 -8.72 -9.41
CA ILE A 76 0.77 -9.39 -8.13
C ILE A 76 -0.44 -10.33 -8.27
N LEU A 77 -1.39 -9.99 -9.15
CA LEU A 77 -2.67 -10.68 -9.31
C LEU A 77 -2.69 -11.68 -10.47
N ASP A 78 -1.67 -11.66 -11.32
CA ASP A 78 -1.37 -12.70 -12.31
C ASP A 78 -0.95 -14.01 -11.60
#